data_AF-A0A147JRX1-F1
#
_entry.id   AF-A0A147JRX1-F1
#
_cell.length_a   1.000
_cell.length_b   1.000
_cell.length_c   1.000
_cell.angle_alpha   90.00
_cell.angle_beta   90.00
_cell.angle_gamma   90.00
#
_symmetry.space_group_name_H-M   'P 1'
#
loop_
_entity.id
_entity.type
_entity.pdbx_description
1 polymer ?
#
loop_
_entity_poly.entity_id
_entity_poly.type
_entity_poly.pdbx_seq_one_letter_code
_entity_poly.pdbx_strand_id
1 'polypeptide(L)'
;MDDFTFGLLYSVVAVVLIGVLLFLLGRKLDRRLYLRPVLYGFLFGAGVSLLFVGGIFTFFIGGAVTGYLLAREVRGWWSQFRAGGLNGTLIICSPILANMFLLFTRGVSDIVVPQASHEEVLFLLYGDMFLYAFMLVAIVGVGAVLGGLLRKFLKPAELGPQQ
;
A
#
# COMPACT_ATOMS: atom_id res chain seq x y z
N MET A 1 20.85 3.40 23.21
CA MET A 1 19.93 2.30 22.83
C MET A 1 20.75 1.28 22.05
N ASP A 2 20.60 -0.01 22.32
CA ASP A 2 21.26 -1.06 21.54
C ASP A 2 20.47 -1.40 20.26
N ASP A 3 21.12 -2.03 19.29
CA ASP A 3 20.53 -2.30 17.97
C ASP A 3 19.31 -3.24 18.06
N PHE A 4 19.29 -4.14 19.06
CA PHE A 4 18.14 -5.01 19.31
C PHE A 4 16.91 -4.20 19.74
N THR A 5 17.06 -3.29 20.72
CA THR A 5 15.94 -2.43 21.17
C THR A 5 15.51 -1.49 20.04
N PHE A 6 16.44 -0.95 19.26
CA PHE A 6 16.13 -0.14 18.08
C PHE A 6 15.25 -0.92 17.08
N GLY A 7 15.70 -2.11 16.67
CA GLY A 7 15.00 -2.95 15.70
C GLY A 7 13.62 -3.37 16.20
N LEU A 8 13.50 -3.67 17.50
CA LEU A 8 12.24 -4.02 18.14
C LEU A 8 11.25 -2.85 18.15
N LEU A 9 11.68 -1.64 18.54
CA LEU A 9 10.84 -0.44 18.52
C LEU A 9 10.39 -0.09 17.10
N TYR A 10 11.27 -0.17 16.10
CA TYR A 10 10.90 0.04 14.71
C TYR A 10 9.82 -0.97 14.27
N SER A 11 10.05 -2.24 14.56
CA SER A 11 9.18 -3.33 14.13
C SER A 11 7.79 -3.26 14.76
N VAL A 12 7.70 -2.95 16.05
CA VAL A 12 6.41 -2.81 16.74
C VAL A 12 5.58 -1.70 16.12
N VAL A 13 6.16 -0.51 15.90
CA VAL A 13 5.42 0.62 15.30
C VAL A 13 4.99 0.30 13.87
N ALA A 14 5.85 -0.33 13.09
CA ALA A 14 5.54 -0.74 11.73
C ALA A 14 4.38 -1.77 11.65
N VAL A 15 4.38 -2.79 12.52
CA VAL A 15 3.27 -3.76 12.61
C VAL A 15 1.98 -3.08 13.03
N VAL A 16 2.04 -2.17 14.01
CA VAL A 16 0.88 -1.38 14.45
C VAL A 16 0.34 -0.53 13.31
N LEU A 17 1.20 0.16 12.56
CA LEU A 17 0.81 0.98 11.41
C LEU A 17 0.10 0.15 10.34
N ILE A 18 0.67 -0.99 9.94
CA ILE A 18 0.05 -1.90 8.97
C ILE A 18 -1.30 -2.38 9.49
N GLY A 19 -1.38 -2.81 10.75
CA GLY A 19 -2.62 -3.27 11.38
C GLY A 19 -3.71 -2.18 11.38
N VAL A 20 -3.33 -0.95 11.73
CA VAL A 20 -4.24 0.22 11.71
C VAL A 20 -4.71 0.51 10.29
N LEU A 21 -3.83 0.50 9.29
CA LEU A 21 -4.21 0.75 7.89
C LEU A 21 -5.15 -0.33 7.37
N LEU A 22 -4.83 -1.61 7.58
CA LEU A 22 -5.70 -2.74 7.21
C LEU A 22 -7.06 -2.64 7.88
N PHE A 23 -7.10 -2.27 9.16
CA PHE A 23 -8.35 -2.08 9.90
C PHE A 23 -9.17 -0.92 9.34
N LEU A 24 -8.58 0.27 9.21
CA LEU A 24 -9.28 1.47 8.76
C LEU A 24 -9.82 1.33 7.33
N LEU A 25 -9.00 0.78 6.43
CA LEU A 25 -9.35 0.60 5.03
C LEU A 25 -10.26 -0.62 4.83
N GLY A 26 -10.13 -1.67 5.64
CA GLY A 26 -10.91 -2.91 5.53
C GLY A 26 -12.27 -2.95 6.26
N ARG A 27 -12.47 -2.19 7.35
CA ARG A 27 -13.62 -2.34 8.30
C ARG A 27 -15.06 -2.25 7.74
N LYS A 28 -15.28 -1.88 6.48
CA LYS A 28 -16.62 -1.82 5.86
C LYS A 28 -16.67 -2.44 4.46
N LEU A 29 -15.68 -3.26 4.11
CA LEU A 29 -15.59 -3.89 2.80
C LEU A 29 -15.98 -5.36 2.92
N ASP A 30 -16.75 -5.86 1.96
CA ASP A 30 -17.04 -7.29 1.87
C ASP A 30 -15.76 -8.04 1.46
N ARG A 31 -15.20 -8.85 2.34
CA ARG A 31 -13.95 -9.56 2.05
C ARG A 31 -14.01 -10.38 0.75
N ARG A 32 -15.16 -10.95 0.40
CA ARG A 32 -15.29 -11.80 -0.79
C ARG A 32 -15.20 -11.00 -2.08
N LEU A 33 -15.83 -9.84 -2.12
CA LEU A 33 -15.86 -8.95 -3.30
C LEU A 33 -14.52 -8.23 -3.49
N TYR A 34 -13.84 -7.87 -2.40
CA TYR A 34 -12.68 -6.98 -2.47
C TYR A 34 -11.33 -7.71 -2.51
N LEU A 35 -11.24 -8.93 -1.97
CA LEU A 35 -9.97 -9.65 -1.88
C LEU A 35 -9.37 -9.94 -3.27
N ARG A 36 -10.19 -10.40 -4.22
CA ARG A 36 -9.72 -10.72 -5.58
C ARG A 36 -9.22 -9.46 -6.32
N PRO A 37 -10.00 -8.36 -6.44
CA PRO A 37 -9.50 -7.14 -7.08
C PRO A 37 -8.22 -6.60 -6.45
N VAL A 38 -8.13 -6.62 -5.11
CA VAL A 38 -6.95 -6.15 -4.39
C VAL A 38 -5.73 -7.00 -4.69
N LEU A 39 -5.86 -8.34 -4.66
CA LEU A 39 -4.75 -9.25 -4.97
C LEU A 39 -4.32 -9.15 -6.44
N TYR A 40 -5.26 -9.05 -7.38
CA TYR A 40 -4.92 -8.88 -8.79
C TYR A 40 -4.24 -7.54 -9.06
N GLY A 41 -4.73 -6.45 -8.46
CA GLY A 41 -4.05 -5.16 -8.56
C GLY A 41 -2.67 -5.15 -7.92
N PHE A 42 -2.47 -5.87 -6.82
CA PHE A 42 -1.18 -6.05 -6.17
C PHE A 42 -0.21 -6.82 -7.08
N LEU A 43 -0.61 -8.01 -7.54
CA LEU A 43 0.22 -8.85 -8.42
C LEU A 43 0.55 -8.16 -9.74
N PHE A 44 -0.42 -7.45 -10.31
CA PHE A 44 -0.21 -6.67 -11.53
C PHE A 44 0.77 -5.52 -11.29
N GLY A 45 0.58 -4.74 -10.22
CA GLY A 45 1.50 -3.66 -9.86
C GLY A 45 2.92 -4.16 -9.60
N ALA A 46 3.07 -5.31 -8.92
CA ALA A 46 4.35 -5.97 -8.71
C ALA A 46 5.00 -6.42 -10.03
N GLY A 47 4.23 -7.08 -10.91
CA GLY A 47 4.71 -7.49 -12.23
C GLY A 47 5.16 -6.33 -13.10
N VAL A 48 4.39 -5.24 -13.15
CA VAL A 48 4.77 -4.01 -13.88
C VAL A 48 6.02 -3.38 -13.28
N SER A 49 6.17 -3.40 -11.95
CA SER A 49 7.37 -2.88 -11.28
C SER A 49 8.64 -3.61 -11.69
N LEU A 50 8.57 -4.93 -11.91
CA LEU A 50 9.69 -5.73 -12.39
C LEU A 50 10.07 -5.40 -13.85
N LEU A 51 9.08 -5.10 -14.69
CA LEU A 51 9.28 -4.87 -16.12
C LEU A 51 9.79 -3.45 -16.45
N PHE A 52 9.37 -2.44 -15.68
CA PHE A 52 9.62 -1.03 -15.99
C PHE A 52 10.57 -0.33 -15.01
N VAL A 53 11.36 -1.10 -14.24
CA VAL A 53 12.32 -0.58 -13.26
C VAL A 53 11.62 0.37 -12.28
N GLY A 54 10.61 -0.16 -11.57
CA GLY A 54 9.97 0.37 -10.36
C GLY A 54 9.81 1.90 -10.21
N GLY A 55 8.57 2.38 -10.04
CA GLY A 55 8.33 3.79 -9.72
C GLY A 55 6.90 4.07 -9.27
N ILE A 56 6.62 5.32 -8.89
CA ILE A 56 5.29 5.75 -8.41
C ILE A 56 4.16 5.34 -9.39
N PHE A 57 4.43 5.38 -10.70
CA PHE A 57 3.46 5.00 -11.73
C PHE A 57 3.05 3.53 -11.69
N THR A 58 3.93 2.61 -11.28
CA THR A 58 3.61 1.17 -11.27
C THR A 58 2.58 0.86 -10.18
N PHE A 59 2.72 1.50 -9.01
CA PHE A 59 1.77 1.43 -7.91
C PHE A 59 0.43 2.08 -8.26
N PHE A 60 0.47 3.23 -8.93
CA PHE A 60 -0.73 3.87 -9.45
C PHE A 60 -1.52 2.95 -10.39
N ILE A 61 -0.84 2.28 -11.32
CA ILE A 61 -1.45 1.32 -12.25
C ILE A 61 -2.04 0.11 -11.50
N GLY A 62 -1.33 -0.44 -10.51
CA GLY A 62 -1.86 -1.51 -9.66
C GLY A 62 -3.16 -1.09 -8.95
N GLY A 63 -3.20 0.15 -8.47
CA GLY A 63 -4.40 0.80 -7.97
C GLY A 63 -5.50 0.86 -9.03
N ALA A 64 -5.20 1.39 -10.21
CA ALA A 64 -6.15 1.49 -11.32
C ALA A 64 -6.76 0.15 -11.73
N VAL A 65 -5.97 -0.92 -11.80
CA VAL A 65 -6.47 -2.28 -12.05
C VAL A 65 -7.40 -2.73 -10.93
N THR A 66 -7.04 -2.51 -9.66
CA THR A 66 -7.88 -2.82 -8.50
C THR A 66 -9.27 -2.17 -8.65
N GLY A 67 -9.29 -0.87 -8.92
CA GLY A 67 -10.52 -0.10 -9.06
C GLY A 67 -11.34 -0.46 -10.29
N TYR A 68 -10.68 -0.73 -11.42
CA TYR A 68 -11.32 -1.16 -12.65
C TYR A 68 -12.05 -2.50 -12.47
N LEU A 69 -11.41 -3.46 -11.81
CA LEU A 69 -12.03 -4.76 -11.53
C LEU A 69 -13.20 -4.61 -10.56
N LEU A 70 -12.99 -3.87 -9.46
CA LEU A 70 -14.00 -3.66 -8.42
C LEU A 70 -15.23 -2.87 -8.90
N ALA A 71 -15.09 -2.00 -9.89
CA ALA A 71 -16.21 -1.21 -10.41
C ALA A 71 -17.37 -2.04 -11.01
N ARG A 72 -17.19 -3.36 -11.21
CA ARG A 72 -18.29 -4.32 -11.47
C ARG A 72 -19.26 -4.43 -10.30
N GLU A 73 -18.69 -4.56 -9.11
CA GLU A 73 -19.39 -5.09 -7.94
C GLU A 73 -19.76 -3.97 -6.97
N VAL A 74 -19.02 -2.85 -7.00
CA VAL A 74 -19.17 -1.78 -6.01
C VAL A 74 -19.22 -0.41 -6.67
N ARG A 75 -20.25 0.35 -6.28
CA ARG A 75 -20.38 1.77 -6.61
C ARG A 75 -19.89 2.63 -5.44
N GLY A 76 -19.11 3.66 -5.77
CA GLY A 76 -18.68 4.69 -4.81
C GLY A 76 -17.17 4.90 -4.81
N TRP A 77 -16.77 6.15 -4.99
CA TRP A 77 -15.36 6.55 -5.00
C TRP A 77 -14.63 6.18 -3.70
N TRP A 78 -15.28 6.32 -2.55
CA TRP A 78 -14.69 5.96 -1.25
C TRP A 78 -14.41 4.45 -1.12
N SER A 79 -15.30 3.59 -1.62
CA SER A 79 -15.05 2.14 -1.62
C SER A 79 -13.90 1.75 -2.55
N GLN A 80 -13.79 2.42 -3.70
CA GLN A 80 -12.68 2.21 -4.63
C GLN A 80 -11.36 2.68 -4.03
N PHE A 81 -11.35 3.86 -3.40
CA PHE A 81 -10.19 4.37 -2.68
C PHE A 81 -9.76 3.41 -1.57
N ARG A 82 -10.69 2.89 -0.77
CA ARG A 82 -10.37 1.94 0.30
C ARG A 82 -9.80 0.62 -0.23
N ALA A 83 -10.31 0.11 -1.35
CA ALA A 83 -9.77 -1.07 -2.01
C ALA A 83 -8.36 -0.83 -2.55
N GLY A 84 -8.14 0.30 -3.24
CA GLY A 84 -6.82 0.73 -3.67
C GLY A 84 -5.87 0.93 -2.49
N GLY A 85 -6.35 1.51 -1.39
CA GLY A 85 -5.59 1.67 -0.16
C GLY A 85 -5.20 0.34 0.47
N LEU A 86 -6.07 -0.68 0.44
CA LEU A 86 -5.71 -2.04 0.88
C LEU A 86 -4.60 -2.63 0.01
N ASN A 87 -4.68 -2.43 -1.32
CA ASN A 87 -3.59 -2.81 -2.22
C ASN A 87 -2.29 -2.05 -1.86
N GLY A 88 -2.36 -0.74 -1.67
CA GLY A 88 -1.23 0.08 -1.22
C GLY A 88 -0.66 -0.38 0.12
N THR A 89 -1.52 -0.84 1.03
CA THR A 89 -1.10 -1.41 2.33
C THR A 89 -0.33 -2.72 2.14
N LEU A 90 -0.71 -3.57 1.18
CA LEU A 90 0.06 -4.77 0.85
C LEU A 90 1.41 -4.44 0.20
N ILE A 91 1.45 -3.40 -0.63
CA ILE A 91 2.68 -2.93 -1.28
C ILE A 91 3.69 -2.44 -0.23
N ILE A 92 3.27 -1.61 0.74
CA ILE A 92 4.17 -1.08 1.79
C ILE A 92 4.72 -2.16 2.72
N CYS A 93 4.04 -3.30 2.87
CA CYS A 93 4.53 -4.40 3.70
C CYS A 93 5.91 -4.89 3.22
N SER A 94 6.15 -4.91 1.91
CA SER A 94 7.42 -5.41 1.35
C SER A 94 8.64 -4.60 1.80
N PRO A 95 8.72 -3.27 1.57
CA PRO A 95 9.86 -2.48 2.04
C PRO A 95 9.96 -2.40 3.56
N ILE A 96 8.83 -2.37 4.28
CA ILE A 96 8.83 -2.38 5.75
C ILE A 96 9.45 -3.68 6.30
N LEU A 97 9.06 -4.84 5.76
CA LEU A 97 9.63 -6.13 6.17
C LEU A 97 11.11 -6.24 5.79
N ALA A 98 11.50 -5.71 4.63
CA ALA A 98 12.91 -5.67 4.22
C ALA A 98 13.74 -4.83 5.21
N ASN A 99 13.25 -3.66 5.62
CA ASN A 99 13.91 -2.81 6.62
C ASN A 99 14.00 -3.49 7.99
N MET A 100 12.93 -4.14 8.46
CA MET A 100 12.98 -4.93 9.70
C MET A 100 14.07 -6.00 9.63
N PHE A 101 14.11 -6.77 8.53
CA PHE A 101 15.09 -7.83 8.36
C PHE A 101 16.52 -7.29 8.33
N LEU A 102 16.76 -6.18 7.62
CA LEU A 102 18.08 -5.54 7.57
C LEU A 102 18.51 -5.03 8.95
N LEU A 103 17.61 -4.40 9.71
CA LEU A 103 17.91 -3.91 11.05
C LEU A 103 18.31 -5.04 12.01
N PHE A 104 17.65 -6.20 11.94
CA PHE A 104 18.00 -7.35 12.78
C PHE A 104 19.25 -8.11 12.31
N THR A 105 19.62 -8.04 11.03
CA THR A 105 20.74 -8.82 10.48
C THR A 105 22.04 -8.03 10.31
N ARG A 106 21.95 -6.72 10.09
CA ARG A 106 23.10 -5.85 9.79
C ARG A 106 23.28 -4.70 10.78
N GLY A 107 22.31 -4.45 11.66
CA GLY A 107 22.37 -3.35 12.62
C GLY A 107 22.17 -1.97 11.99
N VAL A 108 22.19 -0.93 12.82
CA VAL A 108 21.85 0.45 12.43
C VAL A 108 23.00 1.12 11.65
N SER A 109 24.25 0.75 11.94
CA SER A 109 25.47 1.34 11.37
C SER A 109 25.63 1.11 9.87
N ASP A 110 25.04 0.04 9.33
CA ASP A 110 25.09 -0.28 7.89
C ASP A 110 24.01 0.46 7.08
N ILE A 111 23.06 1.12 7.76
CA ILE A 111 21.87 1.72 7.13
C ILE A 111 21.97 3.25 7.15
N VAL A 112 22.67 3.86 8.12
CA VAL A 112 22.60 5.31 8.36
C VAL A 112 23.96 5.94 8.67
N VAL A 113 24.07 7.24 8.36
CA VAL A 113 25.23 8.11 8.55
C VAL A 113 25.87 7.91 9.94
N PRO A 114 27.19 7.61 10.02
CA PRO A 114 27.86 7.16 11.25
C PRO A 114 27.95 8.19 12.40
N GLN A 115 27.33 9.37 12.26
CA GLN A 115 27.42 10.47 13.22
C GLN A 115 26.10 10.78 13.94
N ALA A 116 24.97 10.17 13.54
CA ALA A 116 23.67 10.41 14.16
C ALA A 116 23.43 9.48 15.36
N SER A 117 22.76 9.98 16.39
CA SER A 117 22.34 9.15 17.52
C SER A 117 21.22 8.18 17.13
N HIS A 118 21.14 7.01 17.76
CA HIS A 118 20.09 6.03 17.51
C HIS A 118 18.66 6.62 17.62
N GLU A 119 18.44 7.60 18.49
CA GLU A 119 17.13 8.24 18.67
C GLU A 119 16.76 9.13 17.46
N GLU A 120 17.71 9.94 16.97
CA GLU A 120 17.51 10.76 15.77
C GLU A 120 17.24 9.89 14.54
N VAL A 121 17.99 8.79 14.41
CA VAL A 121 17.79 7.84 13.32
C VAL A 121 16.42 7.18 13.38
N LEU A 122 16.00 6.75 14.58
CA LEU A 122 14.69 6.13 14.78
C LEU A 122 13.56 7.11 14.44
N PHE A 123 13.70 8.37 14.85
CA PHE A 123 12.74 9.43 14.51
C PHE A 123 12.63 9.66 13.00
N LEU A 124 13.76 9.71 12.29
CA LEU A 124 13.79 9.85 10.83
C LEU A 124 13.15 8.64 10.13
N LEU A 125 13.47 7.42 10.56
CA LEU A 125 12.86 6.20 10.02
C LEU A 125 11.36 6.15 10.26
N TYR A 126 10.88 6.62 11.41
CA TYR A 126 9.45 6.77 11.65
C TYR A 126 8.82 7.79 10.71
N GLY A 127 9.43 8.96 10.57
CA GLY A 127 8.98 9.99 9.64
C GLY A 127 8.85 9.46 8.21
N ASP A 128 9.90 8.80 7.71
CA ASP A 128 9.92 8.18 6.39
C ASP A 128 8.86 7.08 6.26
N MET A 129 8.76 6.18 7.24
CA MET A 129 7.76 5.10 7.25
C MET A 129 6.33 5.64 7.17
N PHE A 130 5.99 6.65 7.98
CA PHE A 130 4.65 7.25 7.96
C PHE A 130 4.41 7.95 6.62
N LEU A 131 5.33 8.82 6.18
CA LEU A 131 5.22 9.55 4.93
C LEU A 131 5.03 8.60 3.74
N TYR A 132 5.88 7.59 3.65
CA TYR A 132 5.85 6.58 2.60
C TYR A 132 4.54 5.77 2.61
N ALA A 133 4.09 5.34 3.79
CA ALA A 133 2.84 4.61 3.93
C ALA A 133 1.63 5.44 3.48
N PHE A 134 1.50 6.68 3.95
CA PHE A 134 0.39 7.57 3.56
C PHE A 134 0.45 7.92 2.09
N MET A 135 1.65 8.24 1.57
CA MET A 135 1.84 8.57 0.16
C MET A 135 1.45 7.40 -0.74
N LEU A 136 1.89 6.18 -0.47
CA LEU A 136 1.53 5.02 -1.30
C LEU A 136 0.06 4.67 -1.19
N VAL A 137 -0.51 4.67 0.02
CA VAL A 137 -1.97 4.44 0.17
C VAL A 137 -2.76 5.47 -0.62
N ALA A 138 -2.35 6.74 -0.62
CA ALA A 138 -2.99 7.79 -1.39
C ALA A 138 -2.83 7.57 -2.90
N ILE A 139 -1.62 7.31 -3.40
CA ILE A 139 -1.35 7.09 -4.82
C ILE A 139 -2.15 5.90 -5.36
N VAL A 140 -2.09 4.75 -4.68
CA VAL A 140 -2.78 3.53 -5.10
C VAL A 140 -4.29 3.68 -4.94
N GLY A 141 -4.74 4.36 -3.87
CA GLY A 141 -6.14 4.70 -3.64
C GLY A 141 -6.72 5.59 -4.75
N VAL A 142 -6.02 6.66 -5.13
CA VAL A 142 -6.40 7.55 -6.24
C VAL A 142 -6.37 6.79 -7.57
N GLY A 143 -5.34 5.97 -7.79
CA GLY A 143 -5.29 5.07 -8.94
C GLY A 143 -6.55 4.22 -9.04
N ALA A 144 -7.00 3.60 -7.94
CA ALA A 144 -8.22 2.81 -7.92
C ALA A 144 -9.49 3.63 -8.21
N VAL A 145 -9.61 4.84 -7.69
CA VAL A 145 -10.74 5.71 -8.06
C VAL A 145 -10.75 5.98 -9.56
N LEU A 146 -9.59 6.33 -10.14
CA LEU A 146 -9.47 6.63 -11.56
C LEU A 146 -9.71 5.39 -12.45
N GLY A 147 -9.19 4.23 -12.08
CA GLY A 147 -9.47 2.98 -12.79
C GLY A 147 -10.95 2.58 -12.73
N GLY A 148 -11.60 2.83 -11.60
CA GLY A 148 -13.04 2.64 -11.44
C GLY A 148 -13.87 3.62 -12.28
N LEU A 149 -13.43 4.88 -12.42
CA LEU A 149 -14.06 5.88 -13.30
C LEU A 149 -13.84 5.54 -14.78
N LEU A 150 -12.61 5.21 -15.18
CA LEU A 150 -12.26 4.80 -16.54
C LEU A 150 -13.17 3.69 -17.02
N ARG A 151 -13.46 2.73 -16.15
CA ARG A 151 -14.36 1.65 -16.49
C ARG A 151 -15.77 2.11 -16.83
N LYS A 152 -16.32 3.07 -16.10
CA LYS A 152 -17.66 3.62 -16.36
C LYS A 152 -17.71 4.33 -17.71
N PHE A 153 -16.63 5.01 -18.09
CA PHE A 153 -16.53 5.66 -19.40
C PHE A 153 -16.35 4.67 -20.55
N LEU A 154 -15.54 3.63 -20.37
CA LEU A 154 -15.26 2.64 -21.43
C LEU A 154 -16.37 1.59 -21.59
N LYS A 155 -17.12 1.31 -20.53
CA LYS A 155 -18.28 0.39 -20.56
C LYS A 155 -19.52 1.04 -19.92
N PRO A 156 -20.14 2.04 -20.56
CA PRO A 156 -21.42 2.59 -20.09
C PRO A 156 -22.56 1.55 -20.22
N ALA A 157 -22.43 0.60 -21.15
CA ALA A 157 -23.52 -0.24 -21.65
C ALA A 157 -23.85 -1.51 -20.83
N GLU A 158 -23.12 -1.83 -19.76
CA GLU A 158 -23.54 -2.88 -18.81
C GLU A 158 -24.57 -2.34 -17.78
N LEU A 159 -25.02 -1.08 -17.95
CA LEU A 159 -26.13 -0.46 -17.22
C LEU A 159 -27.26 -0.04 -18.20
N GLY A 160 -27.86 -1.03 -18.84
CA GLY A 160 -29.19 -0.97 -19.45
C GLY A 160 -30.06 -2.10 -18.87
N PRO A 161 -31.38 -1.89 -18.68
CA PRO A 161 -32.13 -2.36 -17.52
C PRO A 161 -32.46 -3.85 -17.57
N GLN A 162 -32.39 -4.51 -16.41
CA GLN A 162 -33.19 -5.71 -16.17
C GLN A 162 -34.03 -5.49 -14.90
N GLN A 163 -35.23 -4.98 -15.19
CA GLN A 163 -36.45 -4.87 -14.38
C GLN A 163 -36.51 -3.72 -13.36
#